data_AF-A0A7Y3AEE7-F1
#
_entry.id   AF-A0A7Y3AEE7-F1
#
_cell.length_a   1.000
_cell.length_b   1.000
_cell.length_c   1.000
_cell.angle_alpha   90.00
_cell.angle_beta   90.00
_cell.angle_gamma   90.00
#
_symmetry.space_group_name_H-M   'P 1'
#
loop_
_entity.id
_entity.type
_entity.pdbx_description
1 polymer ?
#
loop_
_entity_poly.entity_id
_entity_poly.type
_entity_poly.pdbx_seq_one_letter_code
_entity_poly.pdbx_strand_id
1 'polypeptide(L)'
;MNLRNICFLIVALLLVSISGCSHLEIRKQSLHSKKIMIADLPSHQPGEYFIYDSGLSKIAIKRTEEFIHWQYGNGATSQGYNNFLIPQISWTTEVNTGKTTASASPDFLWPLSIGNSGKFSTKQTIIRKNGTMEETERMWECQVNGLKQITVPAGHFDTYVIYCNRHSATDGKWRGRMTYYYSPEIRQYVKLTKEYPRRPYAVEQLSRSGFNSKYLIEKDQNALQKALNKTLENGAAGVARNWKSSSGEISALLIPYQGYTGMEGQKCREYRSVYSVVGRVHQHTRKACKTADGSWRGVDS
;
A
#
# COMPACT_ATOMS: atom_id res chain seq x y z
N MET A 1 -13.96 -79.88 22.10
CA MET A 1 -13.05 -80.76 22.86
C MET A 1 -12.38 -79.90 23.93
N ASN A 2 -12.76 -80.10 25.19
CA ASN A 2 -12.24 -79.41 26.38
C ASN A 2 -10.93 -80.05 26.86
N LEU A 3 -10.03 -79.27 27.49
CA LEU A 3 -9.44 -79.46 28.83
C LEU A 3 -8.28 -78.44 29.02
N ARG A 4 -8.36 -77.46 29.92
CA ARG A 4 -8.09 -77.46 31.39
C ARG A 4 -6.62 -77.65 31.82
N ASN A 5 -6.05 -76.52 32.30
CA ASN A 5 -5.26 -76.29 33.53
C ASN A 5 -3.95 -77.05 33.81
N ILE A 6 -2.91 -76.31 34.24
CA ILE A 6 -2.17 -76.37 35.54
C ILE A 6 -0.98 -75.36 35.41
N CYS A 7 -0.85 -74.22 36.14
CA CYS A 7 -0.64 -73.91 37.56
C CYS A 7 0.85 -73.89 38.04
N PHE A 8 1.24 -72.75 38.64
CA PHE A 8 2.44 -72.41 39.46
C PHE A 8 3.79 -72.19 38.72
N LEU A 9 4.68 -71.23 39.03
CA LEU A 9 5.01 -70.49 40.27
C LEU A 9 5.77 -69.16 39.96
N ILE A 10 5.31 -68.04 40.53
CA ILE A 10 6.02 -66.97 41.27
C ILE A 10 7.53 -66.72 40.98
N VAL A 11 7.90 -65.45 40.66
CA VAL A 11 8.75 -64.54 41.49
C VAL A 11 9.31 -63.35 40.66
N ALA A 12 8.80 -62.18 41.04
CA ALA A 12 9.45 -60.87 41.26
C ALA A 12 10.16 -60.07 40.14
N LEU A 13 9.58 -58.88 39.98
CA LEU A 13 10.20 -57.54 39.96
C LEU A 13 11.40 -57.31 39.01
N LEU A 14 11.13 -56.55 37.96
CA LEU A 14 11.92 -55.34 37.69
C LEU A 14 11.01 -54.26 37.07
N LEU A 15 10.68 -53.29 37.92
CA LEU A 15 10.12 -52.00 37.59
C LEU A 15 11.09 -51.25 36.68
N VAL A 16 10.74 -51.09 35.40
CA VAL A 16 11.20 -49.95 34.61
C VAL A 16 9.96 -49.28 34.02
N SER A 17 9.56 -48.23 34.71
CA SER A 17 8.59 -47.23 34.29
C SER A 17 9.02 -46.61 32.96
N ILE A 18 8.29 -46.91 31.89
CA ILE A 18 8.22 -46.03 30.73
C ILE A 18 6.76 -45.58 30.61
N SER A 19 6.37 -44.71 31.54
CA SER A 19 5.27 -43.77 31.31
C SER A 19 5.71 -42.80 30.23
N GLY A 20 5.70 -43.27 28.98
CA GLY A 20 5.75 -42.42 27.81
C GLY A 20 4.42 -41.70 27.70
N CYS A 21 4.26 -40.59 28.44
CA CYS A 21 3.37 -39.54 28.00
C CYS A 21 3.84 -39.18 26.59
N SER A 22 3.11 -39.64 25.58
CA SER A 22 3.13 -39.04 24.26
C SER A 22 2.66 -37.60 24.44
N HIS A 23 3.60 -36.72 24.83
CA HIS A 23 3.52 -35.33 24.49
C HIS A 23 3.43 -35.34 22.97
N LEU A 24 2.20 -35.22 22.45
CA LEU A 24 2.01 -34.52 21.20
C LEU A 24 2.64 -33.15 21.46
N GLU A 25 3.94 -33.04 21.18
CA GLU A 25 4.45 -31.81 20.65
C GLU A 25 3.55 -31.54 19.45
N ILE A 26 2.57 -30.68 19.66
CA ILE A 26 1.98 -29.88 18.61
C ILE A 26 3.21 -29.22 18.00
N ARG A 27 3.76 -29.89 16.97
CA ARG A 27 4.69 -29.32 16.03
C ARG A 27 4.08 -27.95 15.79
N LYS A 28 4.78 -26.90 16.23
CA LYS A 28 4.55 -25.53 15.76
C LYS A 28 4.77 -25.62 14.25
N GLN A 29 3.80 -26.20 13.54
CA GLN A 29 3.55 -25.94 12.15
C GLN A 29 3.44 -24.45 12.15
N SER A 30 4.47 -23.83 11.59
CA SER A 30 4.52 -22.44 11.30
C SER A 30 3.18 -22.05 10.68
N LEU A 31 2.31 -21.45 11.49
CA LEU A 31 1.22 -20.57 11.07
C LEU A 31 1.83 -19.27 10.49
N HIS A 32 2.89 -19.42 9.71
CA HIS A 32 3.24 -18.55 8.62
C HIS A 32 2.80 -19.31 7.36
N SER A 33 1.52 -19.69 7.33
CA SER A 33 0.92 -20.25 6.14
C SER A 33 1.08 -19.18 5.07
N LYS A 34 2.02 -19.42 4.15
CA LYS A 34 2.05 -19.01 2.75
C LYS A 34 0.74 -18.32 2.34
N LYS A 35 0.54 -17.08 2.77
CA LYS A 35 -0.55 -16.24 2.29
C LYS A 35 -0.18 -16.10 0.83
N ILE A 36 -0.93 -16.77 -0.05
CA ILE A 36 -0.73 -16.62 -1.48
C ILE A 36 -0.96 -15.14 -1.74
N MET A 37 0.13 -14.39 -1.85
CA MET A 37 0.08 -12.97 -2.14
C MET A 37 -0.26 -12.87 -3.62
N ILE A 38 -1.54 -12.96 -3.96
CA ILE A 38 -1.99 -12.68 -5.32
C ILE A 38 -1.65 -11.21 -5.58
N ALA A 39 -0.72 -11.00 -6.51
CA ALA A 39 -0.30 -9.68 -6.95
C ALA A 39 -0.97 -9.35 -8.27
N ASP A 40 -2.26 -9.04 -8.18
CA ASP A 40 -3.01 -8.49 -9.29
C ASP A 40 -2.44 -7.12 -9.70
N LEU A 41 -2.79 -6.68 -10.90
CA LEU A 41 -2.49 -5.33 -11.36
C LEU A 41 -2.95 -4.31 -10.30
N PRO A 42 -2.11 -3.33 -9.91
CA PRO A 42 -2.51 -2.33 -8.95
C PRO A 42 -3.77 -1.60 -9.42
N SER A 43 -4.50 -1.04 -8.48
CA SER A 43 -5.69 -0.27 -8.81
C SER A 43 -5.97 0.66 -7.65
N HIS A 44 -6.04 1.95 -7.96
CA HIS A 44 -6.21 3.02 -6.97
C HIS A 44 -7.53 3.75 -7.17
N GLN A 45 -8.16 4.13 -6.07
CA GLN A 45 -9.34 4.97 -6.04
C GLN A 45 -8.95 6.43 -5.83
N PRO A 46 -9.68 7.39 -6.44
CA PRO A 46 -9.51 8.80 -6.13
C PRO A 46 -9.57 9.05 -4.61
N GLY A 47 -8.57 9.75 -4.08
CA GLY A 47 -8.40 10.01 -2.65
C GLY A 47 -7.34 9.16 -1.98
N GLU A 48 -6.91 8.03 -2.56
CA GLU A 48 -5.77 7.28 -2.02
C GLU A 48 -4.46 8.05 -2.19
N TYR A 49 -3.69 8.15 -1.11
CA TYR A 49 -2.43 8.90 -1.09
C TYR A 49 -1.28 8.11 -0.47
N PHE A 50 -0.07 8.48 -0.88
CA PHE A 50 1.19 7.89 -0.43
C PHE A 50 2.22 9.00 -0.20
N ILE A 51 2.90 8.97 0.95
CA ILE A 51 3.94 9.91 1.37
C ILE A 51 5.19 9.10 1.70
N TYR A 52 6.32 9.52 1.14
CA TYR A 52 7.62 8.89 1.31
C TYR A 52 8.56 9.81 2.10
N ASP A 53 9.54 9.20 2.78
CA ASP A 53 10.59 9.89 3.54
C ASP A 53 11.47 10.84 2.70
N SER A 54 11.54 10.61 1.39
CA SER A 54 12.23 11.46 0.42
C SER A 54 11.55 12.82 0.18
N GLY A 55 10.39 13.07 0.79
CA GLY A 55 9.53 14.23 0.52
C GLY A 55 8.58 14.04 -0.67
N LEU A 56 8.68 12.91 -1.39
CA LEU A 56 7.70 12.55 -2.41
C LEU A 56 6.35 12.28 -1.74
N SER A 57 5.32 13.01 -2.16
CA SER A 57 3.93 12.69 -1.85
C SER A 57 3.09 12.71 -3.12
N LYS A 58 2.11 11.81 -3.20
CA LYS A 58 1.18 11.72 -4.33
C LYS A 58 -0.20 11.27 -3.87
N ILE A 59 -1.22 11.77 -4.55
CA ILE A 59 -2.63 11.41 -4.35
C ILE A 59 -3.30 11.09 -5.68
N ALA A 60 -4.06 10.01 -5.72
CA ALA A 60 -4.90 9.64 -6.85
C ALA A 60 -6.04 10.65 -6.94
N ILE A 61 -6.13 11.41 -8.04
CA ILE A 61 -7.16 12.44 -8.20
C ILE A 61 -8.30 12.01 -9.12
N LYS A 62 -8.01 11.10 -10.04
CA LYS A 62 -8.96 10.60 -11.03
C LYS A 62 -8.50 9.23 -11.53
N ARG A 63 -9.46 8.35 -11.81
CA ARG A 63 -9.25 7.08 -12.49
C ARG A 63 -10.12 7.01 -13.73
N THR A 64 -9.57 6.51 -14.82
CA THR A 64 -10.31 6.06 -16.01
C THR A 64 -10.16 4.55 -16.15
N GLU A 65 -10.70 3.96 -17.22
CA GLU A 65 -10.52 2.54 -17.51
C GLU A 65 -9.03 2.19 -17.70
N GLU A 66 -8.27 3.07 -18.35
CA GLU A 66 -6.88 2.82 -18.72
C GLU A 66 -5.87 3.47 -17.77
N PHE A 67 -6.18 4.66 -17.24
CA PHE A 67 -5.20 5.50 -16.55
C PHE A 67 -5.59 5.85 -15.13
N ILE A 68 -4.54 6.02 -14.31
CA ILE A 68 -4.61 6.71 -13.03
C ILE A 68 -3.95 8.08 -13.17
N HIS A 69 -4.62 9.11 -12.66
CA HIS A 69 -4.10 10.46 -12.58
C HIS A 69 -3.64 10.75 -11.15
N TRP A 70 -2.40 11.23 -11.04
CA TRP A 70 -1.75 11.59 -9.79
C TRP A 70 -1.53 13.10 -9.70
N GLN A 71 -1.73 13.64 -8.51
CA GLN A 71 -1.22 14.95 -8.12
C GLN A 71 -0.12 14.74 -7.07
N TYR A 72 0.98 15.47 -7.20
CA TYR A 72 2.12 15.40 -6.30
C TYR A 72 2.15 16.59 -5.34
N GLY A 73 2.81 16.43 -4.19
CA GLY A 73 2.91 17.49 -3.17
C GLY A 73 3.58 18.77 -3.65
N ASN A 74 4.43 18.70 -4.68
CA ASN A 74 5.05 19.87 -5.32
C ASN A 74 4.18 20.52 -6.41
N GLY A 75 2.90 20.15 -6.50
CA GLY A 75 1.96 20.68 -7.49
C GLY A 75 2.06 20.02 -8.87
N ALA A 76 3.05 19.17 -9.12
CA ALA A 76 3.12 18.42 -10.37
C ALA A 76 1.92 17.49 -10.52
N THR A 77 1.60 17.13 -11.77
CA THR A 77 0.58 16.13 -12.10
C THR A 77 1.13 15.11 -13.07
N SER A 78 0.61 13.89 -13.02
CA SER A 78 0.91 12.87 -14.03
C SER A 78 -0.31 12.00 -14.32
N GLN A 79 -0.29 11.35 -15.46
CA GLN A 79 -1.14 10.21 -15.76
C GLN A 79 -0.32 9.06 -16.33
N GLY A 80 -0.74 7.85 -16.05
CA GLY A 80 -0.11 6.63 -16.54
C GLY A 80 -0.97 5.42 -16.20
N TYR A 81 -0.50 4.26 -16.63
CA TYR A 81 -1.15 2.99 -16.29
C TYR A 81 -1.16 2.76 -14.79
N ASN A 82 -2.02 1.85 -14.34
CA ASN A 82 -1.93 1.34 -12.97
C ASN A 82 -0.60 0.60 -12.70
N ASN A 83 0.02 0.09 -13.75
CA ASN A 83 1.34 -0.50 -13.73
C ASN A 83 2.43 0.57 -13.52
N PHE A 84 2.96 0.64 -12.30
CA PHE A 84 4.00 1.60 -11.93
C PHE A 84 5.41 1.25 -12.47
N LEU A 85 5.62 0.06 -13.05
CA LEU A 85 6.90 -0.27 -13.69
C LEU A 85 7.03 0.45 -15.03
N ILE A 86 5.90 0.77 -15.68
CA ILE A 86 5.86 1.60 -16.88
C ILE A 86 5.90 3.06 -16.45
N PRO A 87 6.85 3.87 -16.96
CA PRO A 87 6.89 5.31 -16.67
C PRO A 87 5.59 6.03 -17.04
N GLN A 88 5.30 7.14 -16.36
CA GLN A 88 4.12 7.96 -16.60
C GLN A 88 4.00 8.38 -18.08
N ILE A 89 2.81 8.19 -18.67
CA ILE A 89 2.51 8.48 -20.07
C ILE A 89 2.50 9.98 -20.35
N SER A 90 2.03 10.78 -19.39
CA SER A 90 2.29 12.21 -19.42
C SER A 90 2.42 12.79 -18.01
N TRP A 91 3.14 13.89 -17.92
CA TRP A 91 3.33 14.62 -16.68
C TRP A 91 3.59 16.10 -16.95
N THR A 92 3.26 16.91 -15.95
CA THR A 92 3.45 18.36 -15.96
C THR A 92 4.00 18.79 -14.62
N THR A 93 5.07 19.57 -14.65
CA THR A 93 5.59 20.33 -13.50
C THR A 93 5.42 21.82 -13.79
N GLU A 94 5.87 22.68 -12.86
CA GLU A 94 5.89 24.14 -13.07
C GLU A 94 6.72 24.57 -14.30
N VAL A 95 7.78 23.82 -14.62
CA VAL A 95 8.77 24.22 -15.64
C VAL A 95 8.82 23.31 -16.86
N ASN A 96 8.31 22.08 -16.77
CA ASN A 96 8.46 21.09 -17.81
C ASN A 96 7.15 20.30 -18.01
N THR A 97 6.90 19.89 -19.25
CA THR A 97 5.91 18.86 -19.56
C THR A 97 6.63 17.69 -20.21
N GLY A 98 6.13 16.48 -19.99
CA GLY A 98 6.66 15.28 -20.61
C GLY A 98 5.55 14.39 -21.14
N LYS A 99 5.85 13.74 -22.27
CA LYS A 99 5.06 12.65 -22.83
C LYS A 99 5.95 11.44 -23.02
N THR A 100 5.41 10.26 -22.74
CA THR A 100 6.11 8.99 -22.88
C THR A 100 5.23 8.04 -23.68
N THR A 101 5.80 7.42 -24.71
CA THR A 101 5.23 6.21 -25.30
C THR A 101 6.03 5.01 -24.80
N ALA A 102 5.36 3.88 -24.60
CA ALA A 102 5.97 2.64 -24.14
C ALA A 102 5.54 1.49 -25.05
N SER A 103 6.45 0.55 -25.33
CA SER A 103 6.12 -0.68 -26.06
C SER A 103 5.47 -1.75 -25.18
N ALA A 104 5.39 -1.52 -23.87
CA ALA A 104 4.82 -2.43 -22.88
C ALA A 104 3.29 -2.42 -22.95
N SER A 105 2.67 -3.60 -22.76
CA SER A 105 1.24 -3.68 -22.47
C SER A 105 0.93 -3.05 -21.10
N PRO A 106 -0.28 -2.50 -20.88
CA PRO A 106 -0.65 -1.90 -19.59
C PRO A 106 -0.51 -2.84 -18.38
N ASP A 107 -0.59 -4.14 -18.60
CA ASP A 107 -0.44 -5.21 -17.62
C ASP A 107 0.95 -5.85 -17.61
N PHE A 108 1.93 -5.30 -18.33
CA PHE A 108 3.28 -5.85 -18.46
C PHE A 108 3.84 -6.35 -17.13
N LEU A 109 4.13 -7.66 -17.06
CA LEU A 109 4.69 -8.38 -15.91
C LEU A 109 3.67 -8.80 -14.82
N TRP A 110 2.40 -8.37 -14.93
CA TRP A 110 1.30 -8.80 -14.06
C TRP A 110 0.49 -9.97 -14.64
N PRO A 111 -0.10 -10.82 -13.78
CA PRO A 111 0.10 -10.88 -12.33
C PRO A 111 1.54 -11.27 -11.98
N LEU A 112 2.08 -10.69 -10.88
CA LEU A 112 3.48 -10.93 -10.54
C LEU A 112 3.68 -12.40 -10.14
N SER A 113 4.67 -13.04 -10.75
CA SER A 113 5.14 -14.38 -10.36
C SER A 113 6.65 -14.38 -10.27
N ILE A 114 7.20 -14.99 -9.22
CA ILE A 114 8.65 -15.05 -9.00
C ILE A 114 9.31 -15.73 -10.20
N GLY A 115 10.38 -15.12 -10.72
CA GLY A 115 11.08 -15.58 -11.92
C GLY A 115 10.58 -14.94 -13.22
N ASN A 116 9.36 -14.39 -13.25
CA ASN A 116 8.87 -13.70 -14.45
C ASN A 116 9.73 -12.48 -14.75
N SER A 117 10.01 -12.29 -16.03
CA SER A 117 10.77 -11.15 -16.54
C SER A 117 10.21 -10.68 -17.87
N GLY A 118 10.51 -9.44 -18.24
CA GLY A 118 10.14 -8.90 -19.53
C GLY A 118 10.98 -7.68 -19.89
N LYS A 119 10.87 -7.26 -21.15
CA LYS A 119 11.54 -6.08 -21.68
C LYS A 119 10.55 -5.17 -22.37
N PHE A 120 10.82 -3.87 -22.31
CA PHE A 120 10.09 -2.87 -23.10
C PHE A 120 10.98 -1.67 -23.38
N SER A 121 10.63 -0.89 -24.40
CA SER A 121 11.25 0.40 -24.67
C SER A 121 10.30 1.53 -24.32
N THR A 122 10.89 2.69 -24.03
CA THR A 122 10.13 3.93 -23.84
C THR A 122 10.78 5.04 -24.65
N LYS A 123 9.97 5.83 -25.35
CA LYS A 123 10.37 7.07 -25.98
C LYS A 123 9.74 8.23 -25.24
N GLN A 124 10.56 9.10 -24.67
CA GLN A 124 10.13 10.24 -23.88
C GLN A 124 10.48 11.55 -24.58
N THR A 125 9.50 12.44 -24.69
CA THR A 125 9.66 13.82 -25.14
C THR A 125 9.40 14.75 -23.98
N ILE A 126 10.34 15.65 -23.69
CA ILE A 126 10.25 16.68 -22.65
C ILE A 126 10.23 18.04 -23.32
N ILE A 127 9.22 18.85 -23.02
CA ILE A 127 9.12 20.23 -23.47
C ILE A 127 9.34 21.12 -22.25
N ARG A 128 10.40 21.93 -22.30
CA ARG A 128 10.75 22.88 -21.25
C ARG A 128 9.98 24.19 -21.43
N LYS A 129 9.87 25.00 -20.37
CA LYS A 129 9.18 26.31 -20.38
C LYS A 129 9.69 27.27 -21.47
N ASN A 130 10.96 27.19 -21.83
CA ASN A 130 11.56 27.99 -22.90
C ASN A 130 11.28 27.46 -24.32
N GLY A 131 10.43 26.44 -24.46
CA GLY A 131 10.11 25.79 -25.74
C GLY A 131 11.13 24.77 -26.23
N THR A 132 12.25 24.58 -25.52
CA THR A 132 13.25 23.56 -25.91
C THR A 132 12.67 22.16 -25.73
N MET A 133 12.85 21.33 -26.75
CA MET A 133 12.43 19.94 -26.76
C MET A 133 13.64 19.02 -26.56
N GLU A 134 13.50 18.04 -25.69
CA GLU A 134 14.48 16.97 -25.50
C GLU A 134 13.78 15.63 -25.70
N GLU A 135 14.41 14.74 -26.47
CA GLU A 135 13.90 13.40 -26.71
C GLU A 135 14.90 12.37 -26.16
N THR A 136 14.40 11.33 -25.50
CA THR A 136 15.23 10.25 -25.00
C THR A 136 14.52 8.93 -25.13
N GLU A 137 15.23 7.95 -25.70
CA GLU A 137 14.80 6.56 -25.74
C GLU A 137 15.56 5.71 -24.72
N ARG A 138 14.84 4.79 -24.09
CA ARG A 138 15.36 3.91 -23.03
C ARG A 138 14.83 2.50 -23.22
N MET A 139 15.68 1.52 -22.95
CA MET A 139 15.28 0.13 -22.84
C MET A 139 15.20 -0.27 -21.37
N TRP A 140 14.20 -1.06 -21.04
CA TRP A 140 13.93 -1.55 -19.70
C TRP A 140 13.92 -3.07 -19.72
N GLU A 141 14.55 -3.67 -18.72
CA GLU A 141 14.51 -5.10 -18.43
C GLU A 141 14.09 -5.29 -16.98
N CYS A 142 12.90 -5.84 -16.78
CA CYS A 142 12.32 -6.02 -15.46
C CYS A 142 12.19 -7.50 -15.10
N GLN A 143 12.31 -7.83 -13.81
CA GLN A 143 12.19 -9.19 -13.29
C GLN A 143 11.59 -9.18 -11.89
N VAL A 144 10.74 -10.17 -11.57
CA VAL A 144 10.30 -10.48 -10.20
C VAL A 144 11.31 -11.41 -9.56
N ASN A 145 12.13 -10.89 -8.64
CA ASN A 145 13.26 -11.64 -8.07
C ASN A 145 12.87 -12.49 -6.86
N GLY A 146 11.78 -12.18 -6.18
CA GLY A 146 11.33 -12.96 -5.04
C GLY A 146 10.41 -12.20 -4.11
N LEU A 147 10.28 -12.73 -2.89
CA LEU A 147 9.53 -12.13 -1.81
C LEU A 147 10.47 -11.65 -0.71
N LYS A 148 10.13 -10.54 -0.08
CA LYS A 148 10.85 -10.03 1.08
C LYS A 148 9.91 -9.27 2.00
N GLN A 149 10.02 -9.50 3.30
CA GLN A 149 9.40 -8.63 4.28
C GLN A 149 10.25 -7.36 4.44
N ILE A 150 9.62 -6.21 4.31
CA ILE A 150 10.27 -4.90 4.38
C ILE A 150 9.67 -4.10 5.52
N THR A 151 10.56 -3.50 6.31
CA THR A 151 10.20 -2.50 7.33
C THR A 151 10.50 -1.11 6.79
N VAL A 152 9.53 -0.22 6.89
CA VAL A 152 9.62 1.21 6.55
C VAL A 152 8.93 2.02 7.65
N PRO A 153 9.00 3.36 7.68
CA PRO A 153 8.36 4.13 8.73
C PRO A 153 6.84 3.91 8.83
N ALA A 154 6.17 3.55 7.72
CA ALA A 154 4.74 3.21 7.72
C ALA A 154 4.42 1.83 8.33
N GLY A 155 5.39 0.96 8.58
CA GLY A 155 5.20 -0.37 9.17
C GLY A 155 5.95 -1.50 8.46
N HIS A 156 5.46 -2.72 8.66
CA HIS A 156 6.01 -3.95 8.09
C HIS A 156 5.11 -4.46 6.97
N PHE A 157 5.70 -4.86 5.85
CA PHE A 157 4.96 -5.32 4.69
C PHE A 157 5.64 -6.52 4.05
N ASP A 158 4.85 -7.52 3.67
CA ASP A 158 5.30 -8.56 2.76
C ASP A 158 5.30 -7.99 1.32
N THR A 159 6.42 -8.12 0.62
CA THR A 159 6.61 -7.49 -0.68
C THR A 159 7.14 -8.44 -1.75
N TYR A 160 6.74 -8.19 -2.98
CA TYR A 160 7.47 -8.63 -4.17
C TYR A 160 8.66 -7.72 -4.40
N VAL A 161 9.83 -8.31 -4.65
CA VAL A 161 11.05 -7.59 -5.05
C VAL A 161 11.14 -7.62 -6.57
N ILE A 162 11.04 -6.45 -7.19
CA ILE A 162 11.06 -6.31 -8.64
C ILE A 162 12.25 -5.43 -9.04
N TYR A 163 13.17 -5.98 -9.84
CA TYR A 163 14.26 -5.19 -10.44
C TYR A 163 13.84 -4.71 -11.82
N CYS A 164 14.17 -3.48 -12.15
CA CYS A 164 14.07 -2.92 -13.49
C CYS A 164 15.39 -2.24 -13.85
N ASN A 165 16.17 -2.87 -14.71
CA ASN A 165 17.39 -2.31 -15.27
C ASN A 165 17.04 -1.39 -16.43
N ARG A 166 17.63 -0.20 -16.45
CA ARG A 166 17.49 0.77 -17.51
C ARG A 166 18.77 0.80 -18.34
N HIS A 167 18.63 0.67 -19.65
CA HIS A 167 19.72 0.72 -20.62
C HIS A 167 19.50 1.88 -21.60
N SER A 168 20.60 2.42 -22.14
CA SER A 168 20.51 3.33 -23.28
C SER A 168 20.03 2.57 -24.51
N ALA A 169 19.08 3.14 -25.24
CA ALA A 169 18.64 2.57 -26.52
C ALA A 169 19.72 2.65 -27.61
N THR A 170 20.67 3.59 -27.51
CA THR A 170 21.70 3.81 -28.52
C THR A 170 22.88 2.86 -28.40
N ASP A 171 23.44 2.71 -27.19
CA ASP A 171 24.67 1.93 -26.97
C ASP A 171 24.48 0.72 -26.05
N GLY A 172 23.25 0.41 -25.64
CA GLY A 172 22.93 -0.72 -24.77
C GLY A 172 23.49 -0.62 -23.35
N LYS A 173 24.27 0.43 -23.03
CA LYS A 173 24.96 0.53 -21.74
C LYS A 173 23.94 0.68 -20.62
N TRP A 174 24.21 0.01 -19.51
CA TRP A 174 23.45 0.13 -18.28
C TRP A 174 23.49 1.57 -17.75
N ARG A 175 22.33 2.15 -17.44
CA ARG A 175 22.12 3.52 -16.98
C ARG A 175 21.51 3.60 -15.59
N GLY A 176 21.21 2.47 -14.96
CA GLY A 176 20.69 2.40 -13.60
C GLY A 176 19.76 1.22 -13.37
N ARG A 177 19.45 0.97 -12.10
CA ARG A 177 18.49 -0.04 -11.67
C ARG A 177 17.52 0.58 -10.68
N MET A 178 16.24 0.29 -10.89
CA MET A 178 15.18 0.58 -9.94
C MET A 178 14.75 -0.74 -9.29
N THR A 179 14.76 -0.80 -7.96
CA THR A 179 14.22 -1.94 -7.22
C THR A 179 12.96 -1.52 -6.48
N TYR A 180 11.82 -2.06 -6.90
CA TYR A 180 10.54 -1.84 -6.26
C TYR A 180 10.27 -2.95 -5.27
N TYR A 181 9.92 -2.57 -4.04
CA TYR A 181 9.40 -3.47 -3.02
C TYR A 181 7.89 -3.29 -2.97
N TYR A 182 7.17 -4.03 -3.80
CA TYR A 182 5.73 -3.91 -4.01
C TYR A 182 4.94 -4.70 -2.98
N SER A 183 4.06 -4.05 -2.24
CA SER A 183 3.12 -4.71 -1.33
C SER A 183 1.75 -4.85 -1.98
N PRO A 184 1.25 -6.07 -2.23
CA PRO A 184 -0.12 -6.30 -2.72
C PRO A 184 -1.19 -5.81 -1.74
N GLU A 185 -0.88 -5.76 -0.44
CA GLU A 185 -1.81 -5.32 0.61
C GLU A 185 -2.26 -3.87 0.42
N ILE A 186 -1.33 -2.98 0.10
CA ILE A 186 -1.63 -1.56 -0.17
C ILE A 186 -1.59 -1.21 -1.66
N ARG A 187 -1.35 -2.22 -2.51
CA ARG A 187 -1.20 -2.12 -3.97
C ARG A 187 -0.21 -1.03 -4.40
N GLN A 188 0.87 -0.85 -3.64
CA GLN A 188 1.89 0.17 -3.90
C GLN A 188 3.27 -0.34 -3.46
N TYR A 189 4.32 0.21 -4.06
CA TYR A 189 5.66 0.01 -3.52
C TYR A 189 5.83 0.72 -2.18
N VAL A 190 6.28 -0.03 -1.17
CA VAL A 190 6.59 0.52 0.16
C VAL A 190 8.02 1.04 0.23
N LYS A 191 8.87 0.59 -0.68
CA LYS A 191 10.25 1.04 -0.82
C LYS A 191 10.67 1.04 -2.30
N LEU A 192 11.44 2.02 -2.70
CA LEU A 192 12.10 2.10 -4.00
C LEU A 192 13.58 2.41 -3.78
N THR A 193 14.46 1.62 -4.40
CA THR A 193 15.88 1.94 -4.44
C THR A 193 16.31 2.25 -5.86
N LYS A 194 17.23 3.21 -6.01
CA LYS A 194 17.69 3.71 -7.30
C LYS A 194 19.21 3.68 -7.33
N GLU A 195 19.75 2.83 -8.19
CA GLU A 195 21.17 2.65 -8.43
C GLU A 195 21.54 3.28 -9.76
N TYR A 196 22.68 3.96 -9.82
CA TYR A 196 23.17 4.62 -11.03
C TYR A 196 24.69 4.46 -11.14
N PRO A 197 25.27 4.47 -12.36
CA PRO A 197 26.72 4.32 -12.53
C PRO A 197 27.58 5.39 -11.85
N ARG A 198 27.06 6.63 -11.75
CA ARG A 198 27.83 7.82 -11.32
C ARG A 198 27.05 8.75 -10.40
N ARG A 199 25.93 8.29 -9.84
CA ARG A 199 25.13 9.09 -8.91
C ARG A 199 25.01 8.35 -7.58
N PRO A 200 24.88 9.08 -6.47
CA PRO A 200 24.59 8.45 -5.19
C PRO A 200 23.38 7.53 -5.28
N TYR A 201 23.47 6.43 -4.56
CA TYR A 201 22.34 5.54 -4.33
C TYR A 201 21.22 6.31 -3.62
N ALA A 202 19.99 6.20 -4.12
CA ALA A 202 18.83 6.85 -3.53
C ALA A 202 17.82 5.81 -3.04
N VAL A 203 17.16 6.12 -1.94
CA VAL A 203 16.13 5.29 -1.32
C VAL A 203 14.91 6.16 -1.04
N GLU A 204 13.74 5.59 -1.30
CA GLU A 204 12.45 6.15 -0.91
C GLU A 204 11.72 5.08 -0.10
N GLN A 205 11.25 5.42 1.10
CA GLN A 205 10.49 4.53 1.97
C GLN A 205 9.14 5.15 2.30
N LEU A 206 8.09 4.35 2.27
CA LEU A 206 6.74 4.79 2.59
C LEU A 206 6.70 5.18 4.06
N SER A 207 6.36 6.44 4.29
CA SER A 207 6.18 7.00 5.64
C SER A 207 4.73 6.97 6.05
N ARG A 208 3.81 7.20 5.10
CA ARG A 208 2.38 7.21 5.37
C ARG A 208 1.58 6.91 4.10
N SER A 209 0.49 6.19 4.25
CA SER A 209 -0.53 6.02 3.21
C SER A 209 -1.91 6.19 3.80
N GLY A 210 -2.89 6.60 2.99
CA GLY A 210 -4.24 6.75 3.49
C GLY A 210 -5.27 7.13 2.44
N PHE A 211 -6.43 7.56 2.93
CA PHE A 211 -7.53 8.05 2.10
C PHE A 211 -7.93 9.48 2.48
N ASN A 212 -8.12 10.32 1.47
CA ASN A 212 -8.63 11.68 1.58
C ASN A 212 -10.10 11.73 1.13
N SER A 213 -11.01 11.89 2.09
CA SER A 213 -12.45 11.90 1.85
C SER A 213 -12.95 13.05 1.00
N LYS A 214 -12.14 14.09 0.73
CA LYS A 214 -12.50 15.17 -0.20
C LYS A 214 -12.67 14.71 -1.65
N TYR A 215 -12.18 13.51 -2.00
CA TYR A 215 -12.32 12.91 -3.33
C TYR A 215 -13.53 11.98 -3.46
N LEU A 216 -14.35 11.84 -2.41
CA LEU A 216 -15.66 11.18 -2.53
C LEU A 216 -16.60 12.05 -3.38
N ILE A 217 -17.63 11.46 -3.97
CA ILE A 217 -18.72 12.24 -4.57
C ILE A 217 -19.43 13.07 -3.49
N GLU A 218 -20.01 14.21 -3.88
CA GLU A 218 -20.59 15.17 -2.93
C GLU A 218 -21.62 14.55 -1.97
N LYS A 219 -22.49 13.66 -2.47
CA LYS A 219 -23.46 12.90 -1.67
C LYS A 219 -22.76 12.12 -0.54
N ASP A 220 -21.68 11.45 -0.86
CA ASP A 220 -20.92 10.62 0.07
C ASP A 220 -20.08 11.47 1.02
N GLN A 221 -19.54 12.60 0.57
CA GLN A 221 -18.91 13.59 1.46
C GLN A 221 -19.90 14.10 2.51
N ASN A 222 -21.11 14.49 2.09
CA ASN A 222 -22.14 14.98 2.98
C ASN A 222 -22.63 13.91 3.97
N ALA A 223 -22.81 12.67 3.50
CA ALA A 223 -23.19 11.55 4.35
C ALA A 223 -22.10 11.22 5.39
N LEU A 224 -20.83 11.21 4.96
CA LEU A 224 -19.70 10.99 5.85
C LEU A 224 -19.55 12.12 6.88
N GLN A 225 -19.71 13.37 6.46
CA GLN A 225 -19.66 14.52 7.37
C GLN A 225 -20.79 14.48 8.42
N LYS A 226 -22.00 14.07 8.03
CA LYS A 226 -23.11 13.85 8.98
C LYS A 226 -22.78 12.73 9.97
N ALA A 227 -22.19 11.62 9.50
CA ALA A 227 -21.75 10.54 10.37
C ALA A 227 -20.65 11.00 11.33
N LEU A 228 -19.68 11.79 10.86
CA LEU A 228 -18.63 12.38 11.68
C LEU A 228 -19.21 13.30 12.76
N ASN A 229 -20.07 14.25 12.39
CA ASN A 229 -20.73 15.16 13.33
C ASN A 229 -21.46 14.37 14.43
N LYS A 230 -22.27 13.37 14.06
CA LYS A 230 -23.00 12.53 15.03
C LYS A 230 -22.05 11.74 15.94
N THR A 231 -20.93 11.28 15.43
CA THR A 231 -19.92 10.52 16.18
C THR A 231 -19.21 11.40 17.20
N LEU A 232 -18.78 12.59 16.79
CA LEU A 232 -18.02 13.47 17.65
C LEU A 232 -18.90 14.23 18.64
N GLU A 233 -20.14 14.58 18.27
CA GLU A 233 -21.05 15.26 19.20
C GLU A 233 -21.51 14.33 20.34
N ASN A 234 -22.02 13.15 19.99
CA ASN A 234 -22.79 12.29 20.90
C ASN A 234 -22.19 10.89 21.10
N GLY A 235 -21.10 10.54 20.39
CA GLY A 235 -20.49 9.22 20.51
C GLY A 235 -19.76 9.03 21.83
N ALA A 236 -19.98 7.89 22.46
CA ALA A 236 -19.18 7.44 23.60
C ALA A 236 -17.78 7.02 23.13
N ALA A 237 -16.75 7.33 23.93
CA ALA A 237 -15.37 7.00 23.62
C ALA A 237 -15.20 5.49 23.35
N GLY A 238 -14.46 5.13 22.30
CA GLY A 238 -14.23 3.74 21.90
C GLY A 238 -15.39 3.09 21.12
N VAL A 239 -16.58 3.69 21.06
CA VAL A 239 -17.73 3.13 20.34
C VAL A 239 -17.69 3.56 18.87
N ALA A 240 -17.44 2.58 17.99
CA ALA A 240 -17.35 2.81 16.54
C ALA A 240 -18.71 3.20 15.93
N ARG A 241 -18.71 4.20 15.05
CA ARG A 241 -19.77 4.43 14.09
C ARG A 241 -19.31 4.03 12.69
N ASN A 242 -20.14 3.24 12.03
CA ASN A 242 -19.88 2.79 10.67
C ASN A 242 -20.48 3.78 9.66
N TRP A 243 -19.77 3.98 8.56
CA TRP A 243 -20.25 4.67 7.37
C TRP A 243 -19.82 3.89 6.12
N LYS A 244 -20.64 3.95 5.07
CA LYS A 244 -20.35 3.32 3.78
C LYS A 244 -20.70 4.29 2.66
N SER A 245 -19.87 4.33 1.61
CA SER A 245 -20.17 5.06 0.39
C SER A 245 -21.39 4.47 -0.31
N SER A 246 -22.03 5.28 -1.15
CA SER A 246 -23.13 4.86 -1.99
C SER A 246 -22.77 3.71 -2.95
N SER A 247 -21.54 3.68 -3.46
CA SER A 247 -21.01 2.57 -4.28
C SER A 247 -20.73 1.30 -3.48
N GLY A 248 -20.56 1.42 -2.17
CA GLY A 248 -20.15 0.34 -1.29
C GLY A 248 -18.66 -0.03 -1.34
N GLU A 249 -17.88 0.57 -2.24
CA GLU A 249 -16.45 0.32 -2.38
C GLU A 249 -15.61 0.92 -1.25
N ILE A 250 -16.13 1.95 -0.58
CA ILE A 250 -15.45 2.65 0.50
C ILE A 250 -16.31 2.56 1.75
N SER A 251 -15.69 2.24 2.88
CA SER A 251 -16.33 2.30 4.19
C SER A 251 -15.39 2.93 5.21
N ALA A 252 -15.96 3.47 6.29
CA ALA A 252 -15.21 4.05 7.38
C ALA A 252 -15.77 3.62 8.74
N LEU A 253 -14.87 3.32 9.67
CA LEU A 253 -15.16 3.26 11.10
C LEU A 253 -14.63 4.54 11.74
N LEU A 254 -15.52 5.28 12.39
CA LEU A 254 -15.22 6.51 13.13
C LEU A 254 -15.33 6.20 14.61
N ILE A 255 -14.21 6.27 15.33
CA ILE A 255 -14.12 5.86 16.74
C ILE A 255 -13.69 7.08 17.54
N PRO A 256 -14.59 7.75 18.27
CA PRO A 256 -14.23 8.90 19.09
C PRO A 256 -13.36 8.44 20.26
N TYR A 257 -12.42 9.29 20.68
CA TYR A 257 -11.53 9.02 21.78
C TYR A 257 -11.73 10.07 22.88
N GLN A 258 -10.74 10.91 23.13
CA GLN A 258 -10.79 11.94 24.17
C GLN A 258 -11.31 13.29 23.62
N GLY A 259 -12.08 13.99 24.46
CA GLY A 259 -12.42 15.39 24.24
C GLY A 259 -11.39 16.32 24.87
N TYR A 260 -11.20 17.49 24.29
CA TYR A 260 -10.32 18.55 24.80
C TYR A 260 -10.83 19.92 24.35
N THR A 261 -10.30 20.99 24.95
CA THR A 261 -10.62 22.37 24.56
C THR A 261 -9.57 22.87 23.56
N GLY A 262 -10.02 23.39 22.42
CA GLY A 262 -9.15 23.98 21.41
C GLY A 262 -8.62 25.35 21.82
N MET A 263 -7.72 25.91 20.99
CA MET A 263 -7.07 27.21 21.27
C MET A 263 -8.06 28.38 21.33
N GLU A 264 -9.22 28.27 20.67
CA GLU A 264 -10.27 29.28 20.64
C GLU A 264 -11.40 28.97 21.64
N GLY A 265 -11.15 28.08 22.61
CA GLY A 265 -12.15 27.64 23.58
C GLY A 265 -13.20 26.67 23.00
N GLN A 266 -13.07 26.26 21.75
CA GLN A 266 -14.01 25.37 21.08
C GLN A 266 -13.88 23.92 21.56
N LYS A 267 -15.00 23.19 21.56
CA LYS A 267 -15.01 21.76 21.91
C LYS A 267 -14.29 20.97 20.80
N CYS A 268 -13.25 20.25 21.16
CA CYS A 268 -12.49 19.40 20.26
C CYS A 268 -12.48 17.94 20.70
N ARG A 269 -12.21 17.03 19.77
CA ARG A 269 -12.11 15.60 19.99
C ARG A 269 -11.05 14.98 19.12
N GLU A 270 -10.31 14.06 19.72
CA GLU A 270 -9.51 13.09 19.00
C GLU A 270 -10.39 11.90 18.60
N TYR A 271 -10.12 11.33 17.43
CA TYR A 271 -10.81 10.14 16.96
C TYR A 271 -9.93 9.31 16.03
N ARG A 272 -10.15 8.00 16.02
CA ARG A 272 -9.54 7.09 15.05
C ARG A 272 -10.50 6.93 13.87
N SER A 273 -9.95 7.08 12.68
CA SER A 273 -10.62 6.76 11.42
C SER A 273 -9.97 5.54 10.79
N VAL A 274 -10.79 4.53 10.47
CA VAL A 274 -10.35 3.34 9.74
C VAL A 274 -11.15 3.27 8.44
N TYR A 275 -10.51 3.59 7.33
CA TYR A 275 -11.11 3.47 6.01
C TYR A 275 -10.80 2.10 5.41
N SER A 276 -11.80 1.46 4.81
CA SER A 276 -11.59 0.34 3.89
C SER A 276 -11.91 0.83 2.48
N VAL A 277 -10.92 0.81 1.58
CA VAL A 277 -11.02 1.27 0.19
C VAL A 277 -10.78 0.07 -0.72
N VAL A 278 -11.85 -0.51 -1.27
CA VAL A 278 -11.80 -1.74 -2.09
C VAL A 278 -11.02 -2.85 -1.35
N GLY A 279 -11.34 -3.04 -0.07
CA GLY A 279 -10.71 -4.02 0.81
C GLY A 279 -9.36 -3.60 1.44
N ARG A 280 -8.76 -2.48 1.03
CA ARG A 280 -7.51 -1.96 1.63
C ARG A 280 -7.79 -1.12 2.86
N VAL A 281 -7.13 -1.44 3.97
CA VAL A 281 -7.36 -0.77 5.25
C VAL A 281 -6.38 0.38 5.45
N HIS A 282 -6.89 1.58 5.71
CA HIS A 282 -6.12 2.77 6.04
C HIS A 282 -6.56 3.30 7.39
N GLN A 283 -5.61 3.54 8.28
CA GLN A 283 -5.91 3.98 9.64
C GLN A 283 -5.17 5.26 9.99
N HIS A 284 -5.91 6.21 10.58
CA HIS A 284 -5.34 7.44 11.12
C HIS A 284 -6.00 7.84 12.43
N THR A 285 -5.19 8.28 13.37
CA THR A 285 -5.61 9.14 14.47
C THR A 285 -5.74 10.56 13.96
N ARG A 286 -6.86 11.21 14.25
CA ARG A 286 -7.20 12.55 13.75
C ARG A 286 -7.76 13.38 14.90
N LYS A 287 -7.71 14.70 14.74
CA LYS A 287 -8.33 15.66 15.64
C LYS A 287 -9.35 16.49 14.87
N ALA A 288 -10.44 16.84 15.53
CA ALA A 288 -11.47 17.71 14.98
C ALA A 288 -12.04 18.61 16.07
N CYS A 289 -12.43 19.81 15.68
CA CYS A 289 -13.05 20.80 16.55
C CYS A 289 -14.41 21.20 16.01
N LYS A 290 -15.31 21.55 16.93
CA LYS A 290 -16.63 22.06 16.61
C LYS A 290 -16.51 23.52 16.14
N THR A 291 -17.05 23.82 14.98
CA THR A 291 -17.09 25.17 14.41
C THR A 291 -18.34 25.93 14.86
N ALA A 292 -18.39 27.24 14.60
CA ALA A 292 -19.50 28.10 15.00
C ALA A 292 -20.87 27.68 14.41
N ASP A 293 -20.86 27.08 13.22
CA ASP A 293 -22.06 26.50 12.57
C ASP A 293 -22.50 25.15 13.18
N GLY A 294 -21.80 24.67 14.23
CA GLY A 294 -22.06 23.41 14.91
C GLY A 294 -21.49 22.17 14.21
N SER A 295 -20.85 22.31 13.04
CA SER A 295 -20.20 21.20 12.35
C SER A 295 -18.87 20.82 13.00
N TRP A 296 -18.40 19.59 12.79
CA TRP A 296 -17.09 19.15 13.24
C TRP A 296 -16.11 19.14 12.08
N ARG A 297 -15.05 19.92 12.15
CA ARG A 297 -14.03 20.01 11.11
C ARG A 297 -12.69 19.51 11.63
N GLY A 298 -11.96 18.80 10.78
CA GLY A 298 -10.60 18.39 11.10
C GLY A 298 -9.74 19.61 11.38
N VAL A 299 -8.91 19.55 12.41
CA VAL A 299 -7.82 20.50 12.60
C VAL A 299 -6.60 19.89 11.93
N ASP A 300 -6.04 20.59 10.94
CA ASP A 300 -4.82 20.14 10.30
C ASP A 300 -3.73 20.02 11.38
N SER A 301 -3.08 18.85 11.41
CA SER A 301 -1.94 18.53 12.28
C SER A 301 -0.65 18.55 11.49
#